data_AF-A0A068TWW2-F1
#
_entry.id   AF-A0A068TWW2-F1
#
_cell.length_a   1.000
_cell.length_b   1.000
_cell.length_c   1.000
_cell.angle_alpha   90.00
_cell.angle_beta   90.00
_cell.angle_gamma   90.00
#
_symmetry.space_group_name_H-M   'P 1'
#
loop_
_entity.id
_entity.type
_entity.pdbx_description
1 polymer ?
#
loop_
_entity_poly.entity_id
_entity_poly.type
_entity_poly.pdbx_seq_one_letter_code
_entity_poly.pdbx_strand_id
1 'polypeptide(L)'
;MLPRLEVLKLKYFAFHGPKWEPKTKGFCRLTHLLIENTDLVHWEATVHHFPRLQYLVLKSCKLLEEIPVDVKEIGTLQRIELHHCNKTTEILAREIQEQVEGIEVVIRSERNPDRA
;
A
#
# COMPACT_ATOMS: atom_id res chain seq x y z
N MET A 1 14.14 -9.48 -13.75
CA MET A 1 13.24 -8.31 -13.91
C MET A 1 11.90 -8.79 -14.41
N LEU A 2 10.79 -8.18 -13.99
CA LEU A 2 9.43 -8.54 -14.40
C LEU A 2 8.78 -7.38 -15.19
N PRO A 3 9.29 -7.06 -16.39
CA PRO A 3 8.98 -5.80 -17.08
C PRO A 3 7.54 -5.70 -17.58
N ARG A 4 6.78 -6.81 -17.59
CA ARG A 4 5.38 -6.89 -18.01
C ARG A 4 4.41 -7.15 -16.85
N LEU A 5 4.89 -7.17 -15.61
CA LEU A 5 4.04 -7.44 -14.46
C LEU A 5 3.12 -6.24 -14.21
N GLU A 6 1.82 -6.49 -14.31
CA GLU A 6 0.77 -5.48 -14.08
C GLU A 6 0.09 -5.67 -12.72
N VAL A 7 0.01 -6.91 -12.24
CA VAL A 7 -0.63 -7.25 -10.97
C VAL A 7 0.35 -8.05 -10.11
N LEU A 8 0.60 -7.56 -8.90
CA LEU A 8 1.41 -8.23 -7.88
C LEU A 8 0.58 -8.41 -6.62
N LYS A 9 0.47 -9.65 -6.16
CA LYS A 9 -0.25 -10.01 -4.93
C LYS A 9 0.72 -10.76 -4.02
N LEU A 10 1.11 -10.11 -2.93
CA LEU A 10 1.98 -10.66 -1.90
C LEU A 10 1.11 -11.01 -0.70
N LYS A 11 0.87 -12.29 -0.47
CA LYS A 11 -0.06 -12.77 0.56
C LYS A 11 0.63 -13.70 1.53
N TYR A 12 0.19 -13.67 2.79
CA TYR A 12 0.54 -14.66 3.82
C TYR A 12 2.05 -14.86 3.93
N PHE A 13 2.77 -13.78 4.27
CA PHE A 13 4.23 -13.80 4.36
C PHE A 13 4.93 -14.24 3.06
N ALA A 14 4.42 -13.80 1.90
CA ALA A 14 5.10 -13.97 0.61
C ALA A 14 6.52 -13.38 0.59
N PHE A 15 6.84 -12.51 1.54
CA PHE A 15 8.18 -12.05 1.88
C PHE A 15 8.27 -11.83 3.40
N HIS A 16 9.50 -11.73 3.90
CA HIS A 16 9.83 -11.53 5.31
C HIS A 16 10.72 -10.31 5.50
N GLY A 17 10.63 -9.73 6.68
CA GLY A 17 11.52 -8.68 7.16
C GLY A 17 10.79 -7.35 7.37
N PRO A 18 11.30 -6.53 8.31
CA PRO A 18 10.63 -5.30 8.72
C PRO A 18 10.72 -4.17 7.70
N LYS A 19 11.55 -4.31 6.66
CA LYS A 19 11.80 -3.27 5.66
C LYS A 19 11.69 -3.82 4.25
N TRP A 20 11.00 -3.07 3.39
CA TRP A 20 10.95 -3.36 1.96
C TRP A 20 11.35 -2.14 1.13
N GLU A 21 12.45 -2.29 0.40
CA GLU A 21 12.94 -1.34 -0.62
C GLU A 21 12.85 -2.03 -2.00
N PRO A 22 11.89 -1.64 -2.86
CA PRO A 22 11.79 -2.21 -4.20
C PRO A 22 13.03 -1.85 -5.02
N LYS A 23 13.54 -2.77 -5.84
CA LYS A 23 14.61 -2.42 -6.79
C LYS A 23 14.09 -1.43 -7.83
N THR A 24 14.89 -0.41 -8.11
CA THR A 24 14.61 0.59 -9.15
C THR A 24 14.32 -0.11 -10.49
N LYS A 25 13.27 0.35 -11.19
CA LYS A 25 12.79 -0.21 -12.48
C LYS A 25 12.22 -1.65 -12.43
N GLY A 26 12.04 -2.25 -11.24
CA GLY A 26 11.54 -3.62 -11.11
C GLY A 26 10.08 -3.81 -11.54
N PHE A 27 9.25 -2.78 -11.39
CA PHE A 27 7.79 -2.85 -11.50
C PHE A 27 7.17 -1.72 -12.35
N CYS A 28 7.83 -1.32 -13.45
CA CYS A 28 7.43 -0.18 -14.28
C CYS A 28 6.02 -0.27 -14.91
N ARG A 29 5.43 -1.47 -15.01
CA ARG A 29 4.08 -1.70 -15.56
C ARG A 29 3.05 -2.06 -14.49
N LEU A 30 3.45 -2.09 -13.22
CA LEU A 30 2.57 -2.50 -12.15
C LEU A 30 1.45 -1.49 -11.97
N THR A 31 0.21 -1.95 -12.09
CA THR A 31 -1.01 -1.16 -11.90
C THR A 31 -1.73 -1.55 -10.60
N HIS A 32 -1.56 -2.79 -10.14
CA HIS A 32 -2.20 -3.28 -8.92
C HIS A 32 -1.18 -3.93 -7.99
N LEU A 33 -1.11 -3.42 -6.77
CA LEU A 33 -0.31 -3.99 -5.68
C LEU A 33 -1.23 -4.37 -4.53
N LEU A 34 -1.18 -5.64 -4.15
CA LEU A 34 -1.81 -6.14 -2.93
C LEU A 34 -0.74 -6.70 -2.00
N ILE A 35 -0.76 -6.26 -0.74
CA ILE A 35 0.04 -6.80 0.34
C ILE A 35 -0.91 -7.26 1.43
N GLU A 36 -0.81 -8.53 1.80
CA GLU A 36 -1.69 -9.16 2.78
C GLU A 36 -0.87 -9.98 3.77
N ASN A 37 -1.05 -9.68 5.06
CA ASN A 37 -0.45 -10.40 6.18
C ASN A 37 1.08 -10.51 6.08
N THR A 38 1.77 -9.45 6.52
CA THR A 38 3.23 -9.30 6.45
C THR A 38 3.77 -8.75 7.78
N ASP A 39 5.05 -8.99 8.02
CA ASP A 39 5.87 -8.41 9.09
C ASP A 39 6.52 -7.06 8.69
N LEU A 40 6.15 -6.51 7.54
CA LEU A 40 6.63 -5.21 7.05
C LEU A 40 6.26 -4.06 8.01
N VAL A 41 7.26 -3.29 8.41
CA VAL A 41 7.14 -2.09 9.25
C VAL A 41 7.39 -0.83 8.42
N HIS A 42 8.50 -0.81 7.67
CA HIS A 42 8.97 0.32 6.86
C HIS A 42 8.90 0.00 5.37
N TRP A 43 8.14 0.80 4.63
CA TRP A 43 7.97 0.64 3.19
C TRP A 43 8.63 1.80 2.45
N GLU A 44 9.88 1.59 2.03
CA GLU A 44 10.72 2.59 1.38
C GLU A 44 10.56 2.51 -0.14
N ALA A 45 9.45 3.04 -0.65
CA ALA A 45 9.22 3.19 -2.08
C ALA A 45 9.12 4.66 -2.49
N THR A 46 9.32 4.88 -3.78
CA THR A 46 9.25 6.21 -4.41
C THR A 46 8.40 6.11 -5.67
N VAL A 47 8.01 7.26 -6.23
CA VAL A 47 7.27 7.33 -7.50
C VAL A 47 7.96 6.56 -8.65
N HIS A 48 9.29 6.46 -8.61
CA HIS A 48 10.07 5.74 -9.62
C HIS A 48 9.98 4.21 -9.53
N HIS A 49 9.59 3.68 -8.38
CA HIS A 49 9.43 2.25 -8.17
C HIS A 49 8.14 1.71 -8.79
N PHE A 50 7.06 2.52 -8.73
CA PHE A 50 5.73 2.14 -9.22
C PHE A 50 5.06 3.24 -10.05
N PRO A 51 5.67 3.67 -11.17
CA PRO A 51 5.24 4.87 -11.91
C PRO A 51 3.86 4.76 -12.59
N ARG A 52 3.22 3.57 -12.54
CA ARG A 52 1.91 3.29 -13.15
C ARG A 52 0.92 2.70 -12.17
N LEU A 53 1.21 2.74 -10.87
CA LEU A 53 0.33 2.17 -9.87
C LEU A 53 -1.01 2.90 -9.87
N GLN A 54 -2.09 2.12 -9.91
CA GLN A 54 -3.46 2.62 -9.89
C GLN A 54 -4.19 2.18 -8.62
N TYR A 55 -3.90 0.97 -8.13
CA TYR A 55 -4.59 0.36 -6.99
C TYR A 55 -3.58 -0.18 -5.98
N LEU A 56 -3.66 0.34 -4.75
CA LEU A 56 -2.94 -0.16 -3.60
C LEU A 56 -3.91 -0.79 -2.61
N VAL A 57 -3.72 -2.07 -2.29
CA VAL A 57 -4.54 -2.80 -1.32
C VAL A 57 -3.66 -3.37 -0.22
N LEU A 58 -3.88 -2.91 1.01
CA LEU A 58 -3.21 -3.42 2.21
C LEU A 58 -4.22 -4.17 3.07
N LYS A 59 -3.89 -5.42 3.44
CA LYS A 59 -4.77 -6.28 4.25
C LYS A 59 -4.01 -6.85 5.43
N SER A 60 -4.54 -6.68 6.63
CA SER A 60 -3.94 -7.19 7.86
C SER A 60 -2.46 -6.79 8.01
N CYS A 61 -2.07 -5.61 7.50
CA CYS A 61 -0.72 -5.06 7.65
C CYS A 61 -0.64 -4.35 9.01
N LYS A 62 -0.61 -5.13 10.09
CA LYS A 62 -0.74 -4.62 11.47
C LYS A 62 0.50 -3.86 11.95
N LEU A 63 1.66 -4.19 11.40
CA LEU A 63 2.95 -3.58 11.80
C LEU A 63 3.38 -2.41 10.92
N LEU A 64 2.69 -2.15 9.81
CA LEU A 64 3.10 -1.15 8.84
C LEU A 64 2.92 0.27 9.40
N GLU A 65 4.01 0.97 9.68
CA GLU A 65 3.96 2.30 10.30
C GLU A 65 3.79 3.41 9.26
N GLU A 66 4.18 3.15 8.01
CA GLU A 66 4.18 4.16 6.94
C GLU A 66 3.65 3.65 5.60
N ILE A 67 3.00 4.55 4.86
CA ILE A 67 2.85 4.45 3.41
C ILE A 67 3.86 5.45 2.84
N PRO A 68 4.73 5.06 1.88
CA PRO A 68 5.74 5.95 1.37
C PRO A 68 5.10 7.25 0.86
N VAL A 69 5.60 8.40 1.34
CA VAL A 69 4.97 9.70 1.07
C VAL A 69 4.88 10.00 -0.43
N ASP A 70 5.87 9.57 -1.19
CA ASP A 70 5.95 9.67 -2.66
C ASP A 70 4.80 8.97 -3.39
N VAL A 71 4.05 8.07 -2.72
CA VAL A 71 2.86 7.43 -3.30
C VAL A 71 1.83 8.48 -3.73
N LYS A 72 1.73 9.61 -3.02
CA LYS A 72 0.85 10.72 -3.38
C LYS A 72 1.24 11.43 -4.68
N GLU A 73 2.50 11.28 -5.11
CA GLU A 73 3.02 11.87 -6.33
C GLU A 73 2.81 10.98 -7.55
N ILE A 74 2.30 9.75 -7.36
CA ILE A 74 1.97 8.84 -8.45
C ILE A 74 0.68 9.35 -9.11
N GLY A 75 0.82 10.10 -10.21
CA GLY A 75 -0.32 10.68 -10.93
C GLY A 75 -1.32 9.68 -11.54
N THR A 76 -1.02 8.38 -11.51
CA THR A 76 -1.96 7.32 -11.94
C THR A 76 -2.74 6.68 -10.78
N LEU A 77 -2.42 7.03 -9.53
CA LEU A 77 -3.02 6.39 -8.36
C LEU A 77 -4.50 6.79 -8.25
N GLN A 78 -5.37 5.79 -8.22
CA GLN A 78 -6.82 5.98 -8.20
C GLN A 78 -7.43 5.53 -6.88
N ARG A 79 -6.87 4.51 -6.23
CA ARG A 79 -7.47 3.93 -5.03
C ARG A 79 -6.44 3.38 -4.05
N ILE A 80 -6.69 3.63 -2.76
CA ILE A 80 -6.04 2.97 -1.63
C ILE A 80 -7.12 2.23 -0.83
N GLU A 81 -6.95 0.94 -0.61
CA GLU A 81 -7.81 0.16 0.27
C GLU A 81 -7.02 -0.41 1.46
N LEU A 82 -7.50 -0.13 2.67
CA LEU A 82 -6.97 -0.68 3.91
C LEU A 82 -8.01 -1.60 4.54
N HIS A 83 -7.64 -2.85 4.80
CA HIS A 83 -8.49 -3.83 5.47
C HIS A 83 -7.76 -4.32 6.72
N HIS A 84 -8.32 -4.04 7.89
CA HIS A 84 -7.76 -4.48 9.17
C HIS A 84 -6.30 -4.05 9.38
N CYS A 85 -5.89 -2.87 8.92
CA CYS A 85 -4.57 -2.29 9.20
C CYS A 85 -4.54 -1.59 10.57
N ASN A 86 -3.38 -1.07 10.99
CA ASN A 86 -3.30 -0.25 12.20
C ASN A 86 -3.78 1.19 11.95
N LYS A 87 -4.05 1.91 13.04
CA LYS A 87 -4.56 3.29 13.00
C LYS A 87 -3.59 4.27 12.33
N THR A 88 -2.28 4.07 12.47
CA THR A 88 -1.27 4.92 11.84
C THR A 88 -1.36 4.85 10.33
N THR A 89 -1.45 3.65 9.76
CA THR A 89 -1.68 3.46 8.31
C THR A 89 -2.98 4.12 7.86
N GLU A 90 -4.05 4.00 8.66
CA GLU A 90 -5.34 4.63 8.36
C GLU A 90 -5.27 6.16 8.33
N ILE A 91 -4.54 6.78 9.25
CA ILE A 91 -4.33 8.23 9.29
C ILE A 91 -3.57 8.69 8.03
N LEU A 92 -2.45 8.03 7.72
CA LEU A 92 -1.64 8.37 6.54
C LEU A 92 -2.41 8.25 5.23
N ALA A 93 -3.26 7.23 5.09
CA ALA A 93 -4.11 7.09 3.90
C ALA A 93 -5.12 8.25 3.77
N ARG A 94 -5.66 8.76 4.88
CA ARG A 94 -6.54 9.94 4.87
C ARG A 94 -5.78 11.21 4.52
N GLU A 95 -4.58 11.40 5.03
CA GLU A 95 -3.73 12.54 4.67
C GLU A 95 -3.42 12.55 3.16
N ILE A 96 -3.18 11.38 2.56
CA ILE A 96 -3.03 11.26 1.10
C ILE A 96 -4.34 11.66 0.39
N GLN A 97 -5.50 11.23 0.91
CA GLN A 97 -6.80 11.59 0.35
C GLN A 97 -7.05 13.09 0.33
N GLU A 98 -6.63 13.80 1.38
CA GLU A 98 -6.78 15.26 1.48
C GLU A 98 -5.83 16.00 0.53
N GLN A 99 -4.68 15.42 0.21
CA GLN A 99 -3.65 16.02 -0.64
C GLN A 99 -3.82 15.71 -2.13
N VAL A 100 -4.53 14.64 -2.48
CA VAL A 100 -4.67 14.15 -3.86
C VAL A 100 -6.13 14.16 -4.27
N GLU A 101 -6.49 15.07 -5.18
CA GLU A 101 -7.85 15.16 -5.69
C GLU A 101 -8.25 13.90 -6.49
N GLY A 102 -9.46 13.40 -6.24
CA GLY A 102 -10.03 12.28 -7.01
C GLY A 102 -9.57 10.88 -6.59
N ILE A 103 -8.70 10.76 -5.57
CA ILE A 103 -8.32 9.44 -5.04
C ILE A 103 -9.41 8.89 -4.12
N GLU A 104 -9.73 7.61 -4.29
CA GLU A 104 -10.64 6.89 -3.42
C GLU A 104 -9.89 6.18 -2.30
N VAL A 105 -10.22 6.47 -1.05
CA VAL A 105 -9.68 5.74 0.12
C VAL A 105 -10.79 4.96 0.80
N VAL A 106 -10.61 3.64 0.88
CA VAL A 106 -11.55 2.71 1.52
C VAL A 106 -10.89 2.07 2.73
N ILE A 107 -11.44 2.30 3.93
CA ILE A 107 -10.92 1.74 5.18
C ILE A 107 -11.96 0.79 5.77
N ARG A 108 -11.56 -0.46 6.02
CA ARG A 108 -12.39 -1.50 6.65
C ARG A 108 -11.67 -2.07 7.87
N SER A 109 -11.91 -1.50 9.04
CA SER A 109 -11.33 -1.96 10.31
C SER A 109 -12.13 -3.13 10.91
N GLU A 110 -11.56 -3.85 11.88
CA GLU A 110 -12.33 -4.86 12.64
C GLU A 110 -13.48 -4.20 13.40
N ARG A 111 -14.63 -4.88 13.49
CA ARG A 111 -15.70 -4.46 14.41
C ARG A 111 -15.12 -4.49 15.82
N ASN A 112 -15.17 -3.36 16.53
CA ASN A 112 -14.81 -3.30 17.94
C ASN A 112 -15.66 -4.33 18.72
N PRO A 113 -15.07 -5.39 19.31
CA PRO A 113 -15.83 -6.37 20.09
C PRO A 113 -16.47 -5.75 21.34
N ASP A 114 -16.02 -4.56 21.78
CA ASP A 114 -16.56 -3.85 22.95
C ASP A 114 -17.87 -3.07 22.65
N ARG A 115 -18.49 -3.26 21.47
CA ARG A 115 -19.78 -2.66 21.09
C ARG A 115 -20.92 -3.69 21.00
N ALA A 116 -20.83 -4.80 21.74
CA ALA A 116 -21.88 -5.79 21.90
C ALA A 116 -22.52 -5.73 23.29
#